data_AF-A0A1F4YMG1-F1
#
_entry.id   AF-A0A1F4YMG1-F1
#
_cell.length_a   1.000
_cell.length_b   1.000
_cell.length_c   1.000
_cell.angle_alpha   90.00
_cell.angle_beta   90.00
_cell.angle_gamma   90.00
#
_symmetry.space_group_name_H-M   'P 1'
#
loop_
_entity.id
_entity.type
_entity.pdbx_description
1 polymer ?
#
loop_
_entity_poly.entity_id
_entity_poly.type
_entity_poly.pdbx_seq_one_letter_code
_entity_poly.pdbx_strand_id
1 'polypeptide(L)'
;MRELTPDVIKSLTPDQAELLVELGELAKKEEELTRAIEAIRRQEEKVGLKSDSRLMKAIYEDSEFDELLSLRAVRERFAVQDKIGGILRSLAAAGLGDLTIVRRQAPHYGVKLD
;
A
#
# COMPACT_ATOMS: atom_id res chain seq x y z
N MET A 1 -23.05 1.26 10.05
CA MET A 1 -21.58 1.24 10.05
C MET A 1 -21.14 1.60 11.44
N ARG A 2 -20.27 0.79 12.04
CA ARG A 2 -19.81 0.94 13.41
C ARG A 2 -18.47 1.68 13.43
N GLU A 3 -18.35 2.74 14.20
CA GLU A 3 -17.09 3.47 14.33
C GLU A 3 -16.13 2.74 15.28
N LEU A 4 -14.82 2.87 15.02
CA LEU A 4 -13.78 2.36 15.91
C LEU A 4 -13.60 3.34 17.08
N THR A 5 -14.43 3.20 18.11
CA THR A 5 -14.36 4.02 19.34
C THR A 5 -13.47 3.37 20.41
N PRO A 6 -13.03 4.11 21.44
CA PRO A 6 -12.28 3.53 22.56
C PRO A 6 -13.01 2.37 23.25
N ASP A 7 -14.34 2.42 23.35
CA ASP A 7 -15.13 1.34 23.95
C ASP A 7 -15.17 0.10 23.06
N VAL A 8 -15.22 0.28 21.73
CA VAL A 8 -15.08 -0.82 20.77
C VAL A 8 -13.72 -1.49 20.93
N ILE A 9 -12.64 -0.70 21.01
CA ILE A 9 -11.27 -1.21 21.15
C ILE A 9 -11.13 -2.06 22.42
N LYS A 10 -11.69 -1.62 23.55
CA LYS A 10 -11.68 -2.38 24.81
C LYS A 10 -12.46 -3.70 24.74
N SER A 11 -13.42 -3.80 23.83
CA SER A 11 -14.25 -4.99 23.64
C SER A 11 -13.69 -5.99 22.62
N LEU A 12 -12.58 -5.66 21.95
CA LEU A 12 -11.96 -6.54 20.97
C LEU A 12 -11.31 -7.74 21.64
N THR A 13 -11.37 -8.88 20.96
CA THR A 13 -10.52 -10.02 21.31
C THR A 13 -9.06 -9.69 20.99
N PRO A 14 -8.08 -10.38 21.60
CA PRO A 14 -6.67 -10.23 21.25
C PRO A 14 -6.42 -10.37 19.74
N ASP A 15 -6.98 -11.41 19.11
CA ASP A 15 -6.85 -11.67 17.68
C ASP A 15 -7.43 -10.53 16.82
N GLN A 16 -8.58 -9.99 17.19
CA GLN A 16 -9.20 -8.85 16.51
C GLN A 16 -8.33 -7.58 16.61
N ALA A 17 -7.75 -7.34 17.78
CA ALA A 17 -6.86 -6.21 18.01
C ALA A 17 -5.57 -6.36 17.21
N GLU A 18 -4.99 -7.56 17.17
CA GLU A 18 -3.79 -7.86 16.37
C GLU A 18 -4.03 -7.63 14.88
N LEU A 19 -5.16 -8.09 14.33
CA LEU A 19 -5.53 -7.85 12.93
C LEU A 19 -5.66 -6.35 12.60
N LEU A 20 -6.19 -5.54 13.52
CA LEU A 20 -6.30 -4.09 13.33
C LEU A 20 -4.94 -3.39 13.40
N VAL A 21 -4.05 -3.85 14.28
CA VAL A 21 -2.67 -3.37 14.36
C VAL A 21 -1.93 -3.70 13.07
N GLU A 22 -2.00 -4.95 12.61
CA GLU A 22 -1.35 -5.39 11.37
C GLU A 22 -1.88 -4.61 10.15
N LEU A 23 -3.20 -4.37 10.09
CA LEU A 23 -3.79 -3.51 9.05
C LEU A 23 -3.17 -2.11 9.04
N GLY A 24 -2.98 -1.51 10.23
CA GLY A 24 -2.38 -0.19 10.37
C GLY A 24 -0.90 -0.15 9.96
N GLU A 25 -0.13 -1.17 10.33
CA GLU A 25 1.28 -1.29 9.95
C GLU A 25 1.45 -1.46 8.44
N LEU A 26 0.63 -2.32 7.82
CA LEU A 26 0.64 -2.51 6.38
C LEU A 26 0.22 -1.25 5.62
N ALA A 27 -0.79 -0.53 6.10
CA ALA A 27 -1.22 0.73 5.50
C ALA A 27 -0.11 1.80 5.54
N LYS A 28 0.60 1.91 6.67
CA LYS A 28 1.77 2.80 6.80
C LYS A 28 2.86 2.41 5.80
N LYS A 29 3.15 1.11 5.69
CA LYS A 29 4.14 0.59 4.74
C LYS A 29 3.75 0.87 3.28
N GLU A 30 2.47 0.73 2.93
CA GLU A 30 1.99 1.08 1.58
C GLU A 30 2.18 2.57 1.27
N GLU A 31 1.92 3.45 2.24
CA GLU A 31 2.14 4.88 2.10
C GLU A 31 3.62 5.21 1.89
N GLU A 32 4.52 4.60 2.68
CA GLU A 32 5.97 4.76 2.54
C GLU A 32 6.46 4.33 1.15
N LEU A 33 6.00 3.18 0.66
CA LEU A 33 6.33 2.69 -0.68
C LEU A 33 5.77 3.61 -1.77
N THR A 34 4.56 4.14 -1.59
CA THR A 34 3.96 5.09 -2.54
C THR A 34 4.80 6.36 -2.64
N ARG A 35 5.22 6.93 -1.50
CA ARG A 35 6.11 8.10 -1.46
C ARG A 35 7.47 7.81 -2.10
N ALA A 36 8.03 6.63 -1.88
CA ALA A 36 9.29 6.23 -2.50
C ALA A 36 9.18 6.14 -4.04
N ILE A 37 8.10 5.52 -4.54
CA ILE A 37 7.82 5.42 -5.98
C ILE A 37 7.64 6.82 -6.59
N GLU A 38 6.92 7.72 -5.93
CA GLU A 38 6.75 9.11 -6.39
C GLU A 38 8.07 9.90 -6.39
N ALA A 39 8.94 9.67 -5.39
CA ALA A 39 10.24 10.32 -5.32
C ALA A 39 11.14 9.92 -6.50
N ILE A 40 11.17 8.62 -6.83
CA ILE A 40 11.92 8.09 -8.00
C ILE A 40 11.39 8.74 -9.29
N ARG A 41 10.08 8.73 -9.52
CA ARG A 41 9.46 9.36 -10.70
C ARG A 41 9.80 10.85 -10.84
N ARG A 42 9.78 11.59 -9.73
CA ARG A 42 10.14 13.02 -9.74
C ARG A 42 11.63 13.25 -9.99
N GLN A 43 12.50 12.32 -9.60
CA GLN A 43 13.92 12.38 -9.93
C GLN A 43 14.13 12.14 -11.44
N GLU A 44 13.49 11.13 -12.02
CA GLU A 44 13.50 10.88 -13.47
C GLU A 44 13.03 12.10 -14.29
N GLU A 45 11.95 12.76 -13.85
CA GLU A 45 11.45 13.98 -14.50
C GLU A 45 12.43 15.17 -14.40
N LYS A 46 13.14 15.31 -13.27
CA LYS A 46 14.08 16.40 -13.01
C LYS A 46 15.44 16.22 -13.70
N VAL A 47 15.87 14.97 -13.91
CA VAL A 47 17.17 14.65 -14.53
C VAL A 47 17.14 14.79 -16.06
N GLY A 48 15.96 14.84 -16.69
CA GLY A 48 15.80 15.42 -18.03
C GLY A 48 15.49 14.43 -19.15
N LEU A 49 14.26 13.91 -19.18
CA LEU A 49 13.59 13.42 -20.40
C LEU A 49 12.86 14.55 -21.15
N LYS A 50 13.46 15.74 -21.18
CA LYS A 50 13.08 16.84 -22.09
C LYS A 50 14.32 17.36 -22.80
N SER A 51 14.94 16.55 -23.67
CA SER A 51 15.62 16.97 -24.91
C SER A 51 16.26 15.76 -25.62
N ASP A 52 15.86 15.56 -26.87
CA ASP A 52 16.43 14.67 -27.90
C ASP A 52 16.49 13.15 -27.70
N SER A 53 15.49 12.50 -28.31
CA SER A 53 15.30 11.06 -28.56
C SER A 53 16.48 10.32 -29.25
N ARG A 54 17.62 10.97 -29.55
CA ARG A 54 18.76 10.35 -30.25
C ARG A 54 20.07 10.31 -29.46
N LEU A 55 20.18 11.03 -28.33
CA LEU A 55 21.41 11.07 -27.51
C LEU A 55 21.38 10.14 -26.28
N MET A 56 20.22 9.55 -25.96
CA MET A 56 20.03 8.67 -24.79
C MET A 56 20.81 7.35 -24.82
N LYS A 57 21.48 7.00 -25.92
CA LYS A 57 22.15 5.69 -26.04
C LYS A 57 23.57 5.63 -25.45
N ALA A 58 24.10 6.74 -24.90
CA ALA A 58 25.50 6.81 -24.46
C ALA A 58 25.72 7.38 -23.03
N ILE A 59 24.65 7.77 -22.31
CA ILE A 59 24.72 8.25 -20.90
C ILE A 59 23.87 7.33 -19.99
N TYR A 60 23.63 6.09 -20.44
CA TYR A 60 22.71 5.12 -19.83
C TYR A 60 23.52 3.91 -19.30
N GLU A 61 24.47 4.17 -18.41
CA GLU A 61 25.14 3.09 -17.64
C GLU A 61 24.56 2.91 -16.23
N ASP A 62 23.51 3.66 -15.84
CA ASP A 62 22.86 3.48 -14.51
C ASP A 62 21.32 3.65 -14.49
N SER A 63 20.68 3.80 -15.65
CA SER A 63 19.21 3.91 -15.75
C SER A 63 18.47 2.59 -15.52
N GLU A 64 19.12 1.45 -15.82
CA GLU A 64 18.57 0.13 -15.53
C GLU A 64 18.43 -0.05 -14.01
N PHE A 65 19.31 0.56 -13.21
CA PHE A 65 19.27 0.45 -11.77
C PHE A 65 18.08 1.21 -11.16
N ASP A 66 17.82 2.43 -11.64
CA ASP A 66 16.65 3.23 -11.22
C ASP A 66 15.32 2.58 -11.64
N GLU A 67 15.24 2.04 -12.87
CA GLU A 67 14.08 1.26 -13.31
C GLU A 67 13.88 0.00 -12.46
N LEU A 68 14.95 -0.72 -12.13
CA LEU A 68 14.91 -1.91 -11.27
C LEU A 68 14.49 -1.58 -9.83
N LEU A 69 14.94 -0.44 -9.28
CA LEU A 69 14.52 0.05 -7.97
C LEU A 69 13.04 0.42 -7.96
N SER A 70 12.56 1.10 -8.99
CA SER A 70 11.13 1.42 -9.14
C SER A 70 10.29 0.13 -9.24
N LEU A 71 10.75 -0.86 -10.04
CA LEU A 71 10.08 -2.14 -10.21
C LEU A 71 10.04 -2.93 -8.90
N ARG A 72 11.09 -2.88 -8.10
CA ARG A 72 11.13 -3.53 -6.78
C ARG A 72 10.13 -2.89 -5.82
N ALA A 73 10.14 -1.56 -5.69
CA ALA A 73 9.22 -0.84 -4.81
C ALA A 73 7.75 -1.04 -5.23
N VAL A 74 7.48 -1.03 -6.54
CA VAL A 74 6.15 -1.31 -7.11
C VAL A 74 5.70 -2.74 -6.79
N ARG A 75 6.56 -3.75 -7.00
CA ARG A 75 6.26 -5.15 -6.66
C ARG A 75 6.00 -5.33 -5.17
N GLU A 76 6.83 -4.70 -4.32
CA GLU A 76 6.66 -4.76 -2.88
C GLU A 76 5.33 -4.11 -2.45
N ARG A 77 4.96 -2.98 -3.07
CA ARG A 77 3.66 -2.34 -2.82
C ARG A 77 2.50 -3.26 -3.19
N PHE A 78 2.55 -3.93 -4.34
CA PHE A 78 1.51 -4.91 -4.71
C PHE A 78 1.40 -6.05 -3.71
N ALA A 79 2.53 -6.57 -3.21
CA ALA A 79 2.52 -7.60 -2.18
C ALA A 79 1.91 -7.11 -0.85
N VAL A 80 2.16 -5.84 -0.47
CA VAL A 80 1.53 -5.21 0.69
C VAL A 80 0.03 -5.05 0.48
N GLN A 81 -0.41 -4.60 -0.69
CA GLN A 81 -1.83 -4.46 -1.02
C GLN A 81 -2.59 -5.79 -0.97
N ASP A 82 -1.98 -6.88 -1.46
CA ASP A 82 -2.57 -8.22 -1.37
C ASP A 82 -2.72 -8.69 0.08
N LYS A 83 -1.70 -8.45 0.91
CA LYS A 83 -1.76 -8.71 2.35
C LYS A 83 -2.85 -7.90 3.05
N ILE A 84 -2.98 -6.61 2.73
CA ILE A 84 -4.06 -5.75 3.26
C ILE A 84 -5.42 -6.36 2.87
N GLY A 85 -5.59 -6.80 1.63
CA GLY A 85 -6.79 -7.51 1.19
C GLY A 85 -7.07 -8.77 2.01
N GLY A 86 -6.02 -9.53 2.35
CA GLY A 86 -6.10 -10.68 3.27
C GLY A 86 -6.59 -10.30 4.66
N ILE A 87 -5.98 -9.29 5.28
CA ILE A 87 -6.36 -8.82 6.62
C ILE A 87 -7.79 -8.28 6.67
N LEU A 88 -8.24 -7.57 5.63
CA LEU A 88 -9.62 -7.09 5.55
C LEU A 88 -10.63 -8.25 5.51
N ARG A 89 -10.31 -9.36 4.83
CA ARG A 89 -11.12 -10.58 4.86
C ARG A 89 -11.11 -11.25 6.24
N SER A 90 -9.95 -11.30 6.89
CA SER A 90 -9.82 -11.85 8.25
C SER A 90 -10.61 -11.03 9.28
N LEU A 91 -10.56 -9.69 9.19
CA LEU A 91 -11.35 -8.79 10.03
C LEU A 91 -12.86 -9.00 9.82
N ALA A 92 -13.29 -9.20 8.56
CA ALA A 92 -14.67 -9.52 8.26
C ALA A 92 -15.10 -10.85 8.89
N ALA A 93 -14.30 -11.90 8.73
CA ALA A 93 -14.53 -13.22 9.32
C ALA A 93 -14.53 -13.18 10.86
N ALA A 94 -13.75 -12.28 11.46
CA ALA A 94 -13.71 -12.04 12.90
C ALA A 94 -14.90 -11.19 13.41
N GLY A 95 -15.87 -10.85 12.56
CA GLY A 95 -17.06 -10.09 12.94
C GLY A 95 -16.87 -8.57 12.98
N LEU A 96 -15.79 -8.05 12.39
CA LEU A 96 -15.49 -6.61 12.30
C LEU A 96 -15.77 -6.02 10.91
N GLY A 97 -16.47 -6.76 10.05
CA GLY A 97 -16.80 -6.34 8.68
C GLY A 97 -17.76 -5.14 8.59
N ASP A 98 -18.45 -4.78 9.67
CA ASP A 98 -19.33 -3.62 9.75
C ASP A 98 -18.61 -2.33 10.20
N LEU A 99 -17.34 -2.44 10.63
CA LEU A 99 -16.52 -1.31 11.02
C LEU A 99 -16.34 -0.36 9.84
N THR A 100 -16.48 0.95 10.10
CA THR A 100 -16.35 1.98 9.07
C THR A 100 -15.03 1.89 8.32
N ILE A 101 -13.93 1.68 9.05
CA ILE A 101 -12.59 1.55 8.46
C ILE A 101 -12.49 0.33 7.53
N VAL A 102 -13.03 -0.83 7.94
CA VAL A 102 -12.99 -2.07 7.15
C VAL A 102 -13.85 -1.93 5.90
N ARG A 103 -15.09 -1.43 6.05
CA ARG A 103 -16.01 -1.21 4.92
C ARG A 103 -15.50 -0.21 3.91
N ARG A 104 -14.87 0.88 4.37
CA ARG A 104 -14.34 1.90 3.48
C ARG A 104 -13.11 1.40 2.71
N GLN A 105 -12.26 0.60 3.34
CA GLN A 105 -11.03 0.14 2.73
C GLN A 105 -11.23 -1.06 1.80
N ALA A 106 -12.11 -2.00 2.13
CA ALA A 106 -12.32 -3.23 1.35
C ALA A 106 -12.45 -3.04 -0.18
N PRO A 107 -13.23 -2.06 -0.70
CA PRO A 107 -13.32 -1.83 -2.14
C PRO A 107 -12.01 -1.42 -2.80
N HIS A 108 -11.12 -0.71 -2.08
CA HIS A 108 -9.82 -0.28 -2.61
C HIS A 108 -8.87 -1.44 -2.87
N TYR A 109 -9.07 -2.57 -2.19
CA TYR A 109 -8.27 -3.79 -2.31
C TYR A 109 -9.02 -4.94 -2.98
N GLY A 110 -10.14 -4.65 -3.65
CA GLY A 110 -10.96 -5.68 -4.34
C GLY A 110 -11.65 -6.67 -3.41
N VAL A 111 -11.77 -6.35 -2.13
CA VAL A 111 -12.45 -7.18 -1.13
C VAL A 111 -13.94 -6.87 -1.13
N LYS A 112 -14.76 -7.92 -1.25
CA LYS A 112 -16.21 -7.84 -1.04
C LYS A 112 -16.51 -8.29 0.38
N LEU A 113 -17.24 -7.45 1.11
CA LEU A 113 -17.71 -7.74 2.46
C LEU A 113 -19.21 -8.03 2.35
N ASP A 114 -19.60 -9.25 2.70
CA ASP A 114 -21.00 -9.68 2.75
C ASP A 114 -21.70 -9.17 4.02
#